data_AF-A0A524ECS1-F1
#
_entry.id   AF-A0A524ECS1-F1
#
_cell.length_a   1.000
_cell.length_b   1.000
_cell.length_c   1.000
_cell.angle_alpha   90.00
_cell.angle_beta   90.00
_cell.angle_gamma   90.00
#
_symmetry.space_group_name_H-M   'P 1'
#
loop_
_entity.id
_entity.type
_entity.pdbx_description
1 polymer ?
#
loop_
_entity_poly.entity_id
_entity_poly.type
_entity_poly.pdbx_seq_one_letter_code
_entity_poly.pdbx_strand_id
1 'polypeptide(L)'
;MNLRIFFKSVKFAFRARRRVISFIIIYAILYVLVGKELAGAPIGLEWPWIILAFVVSTIYAILISQFRRRDIAILKCVSWGNQDIMILLIGEVVLVALAAFFVVFQLSIEVLGLIAYFGDIAFLLDIQRLIVVPVAPMLTTLLLVVVLQLPGLGLAQYRAMKIPPMRALREE
;
A
#
# COMPACT_ATOMS: atom_id res chain seq x y z
N MET A 1 15.40 -8.51 18.04
CA MET A 1 15.97 -8.75 16.69
C MET A 1 15.08 -8.18 15.58
N ASN A 2 13.75 -8.32 15.65
CA ASN A 2 12.79 -7.88 14.62
C ASN A 2 12.74 -6.37 14.32
N LEU A 3 12.83 -5.49 15.33
CA LEU A 3 12.78 -4.03 15.11
C LEU A 3 13.92 -3.49 14.23
N ARG A 4 15.13 -4.05 14.35
CA ARG A 4 16.27 -3.66 13.49
C ARG A 4 16.03 -4.03 12.03
N ILE A 5 15.33 -5.13 11.77
CA ILE A 5 14.98 -5.60 10.42
C ILE A 5 13.89 -4.69 9.83
N PHE A 6 12.92 -4.27 10.64
CA PHE A 6 11.93 -3.27 10.24
C PHE A 6 12.57 -1.93 9.86
N PHE A 7 13.52 -1.39 10.63
CA PHE A 7 14.21 -0.16 10.21
C PHE A 7 15.04 -0.34 8.92
N LYS A 8 15.55 -1.55 8.65
CA LYS A 8 16.16 -1.87 7.36
C LYS A 8 15.13 -1.91 6.23
N SER A 9 13.90 -2.37 6.48
CA SER A 9 12.82 -2.36 5.48
C SER A 9 12.48 -0.94 5.06
N VAL A 10 12.48 0.03 5.98
CA VAL A 10 12.31 1.46 5.66
C VAL A 10 13.35 1.93 4.66
N LYS A 11 14.64 1.70 4.94
CA LYS A 11 15.73 2.11 4.04
C LYS A 11 15.65 1.42 2.68
N PHE A 12 15.25 0.14 2.65
CA PHE A 12 15.10 -0.62 1.41
C PHE A 12 13.91 -0.14 0.58
N ALA A 13 12.76 0.11 1.21
CA ALA A 13 11.56 0.61 0.56
C ALA A 13 11.87 1.90 -0.18
N PHE A 14 12.42 2.92 0.49
CA PHE A 14 12.69 4.21 -0.14
C PHE A 14 13.88 4.25 -1.12
N ARG A 15 14.68 3.17 -1.22
CA ARG A 15 15.81 3.09 -2.15
C ARG A 15 15.37 2.93 -3.60
N ALA A 16 14.23 2.28 -3.83
CA ALA A 16 13.68 2.04 -5.17
C ALA A 16 12.75 3.20 -5.62
N ARG A 17 13.21 4.46 -5.53
CA ARG A 17 12.42 5.70 -5.70
C ARG A 17 11.34 5.64 -6.78
N ARG A 18 11.67 5.25 -8.02
CA ARG A 18 10.71 5.24 -9.14
C ARG A 18 9.54 4.27 -8.94
N ARG A 19 9.80 3.07 -8.41
CA ARG A 19 8.77 2.03 -8.24
C ARG A 19 7.85 2.32 -7.07
N VAL A 20 8.42 2.84 -5.99
CA VAL A 20 7.68 3.19 -4.76
C VAL A 20 6.66 4.28 -5.05
N ILE A 21 7.01 5.29 -5.85
CA ILE A 21 6.09 6.36 -6.25
C ILE A 21 4.88 5.80 -6.99
N SER A 22 5.09 4.87 -7.95
CA SER A 22 3.98 4.24 -8.66
C SER A 22 3.04 3.50 -7.71
N PHE A 23 3.58 2.77 -6.72
CA PHE A 23 2.75 2.11 -5.72
C PHE A 23 2.01 3.09 -4.81
N ILE A 24 2.64 4.19 -4.42
CA ILE A 24 1.99 5.24 -3.61
C ILE A 24 0.79 5.83 -4.37
N ILE A 25 0.94 6.16 -5.65
CA ILE A 25 -0.15 6.72 -6.48
C ILE A 25 -1.32 5.74 -6.56
N ILE A 26 -1.03 4.48 -6.80
CA ILE A 26 -2.00 3.41 -6.87
C ILE A 26 -2.80 3.29 -5.56
N TYR A 27 -2.11 3.23 -4.42
CA TYR A 27 -2.75 3.15 -3.11
C TYR A 27 -3.52 4.43 -2.80
N ALA A 28 -3.04 5.59 -3.22
CA ALA A 28 -3.75 6.86 -3.07
C ALA A 28 -5.10 6.85 -3.82
N ILE A 29 -5.13 6.35 -5.06
CA ILE A 29 -6.39 6.19 -5.82
C ILE A 29 -7.32 5.21 -5.09
N LEU A 30 -6.80 4.09 -4.61
CA LEU A 30 -7.58 3.12 -3.86
C LEU A 30 -8.18 3.73 -2.58
N TYR A 31 -7.43 4.56 -1.85
CA TYR A 31 -7.93 5.24 -0.66
C TYR A 31 -9.04 6.24 -0.97
N VAL A 32 -8.91 7.00 -2.05
CA VAL A 32 -9.96 7.94 -2.48
C VAL A 32 -11.23 7.17 -2.84
N LEU A 33 -11.10 6.08 -3.59
CA LEU A 33 -12.23 5.30 -4.10
C LEU A 33 -12.92 4.52 -2.99
N VAL A 34 -12.18 3.72 -2.22
CA VAL A 34 -12.75 2.90 -1.14
C VAL A 34 -13.16 3.78 0.04
N GLY A 35 -12.39 4.81 0.39
CA GLY A 35 -12.67 5.67 1.55
C GLY A 35 -13.95 6.47 1.42
N LYS A 36 -14.31 6.91 0.22
CA LYS A 36 -15.55 7.64 -0.02
C LYS A 36 -16.76 6.75 0.01
N GLU A 37 -16.68 5.64 -0.69
CA GLU A 37 -17.78 4.69 -0.80
C GLU A 37 -18.09 4.04 0.54
N LEU A 38 -17.06 3.77 1.36
CA LEU A 38 -17.25 3.29 2.72
C LEU A 38 -17.89 4.33 3.65
N ALA A 39 -17.70 5.64 3.38
CA ALA A 39 -18.31 6.71 4.15
C ALA A 39 -19.78 6.96 3.75
N GLY A 40 -20.11 6.74 2.48
CA GLY A 40 -21.44 6.98 1.92
C GLY A 40 -22.36 5.77 1.90
N ALA A 41 -21.83 4.56 2.10
CA ALA A 41 -22.62 3.33 2.01
C ALA A 41 -23.53 3.14 3.25
N PRO A 42 -24.81 2.80 3.06
CA PRO A 42 -25.67 2.36 4.15
C PRO A 42 -25.22 0.97 4.65
N ILE A 43 -25.35 0.78 5.97
CA ILE A 43 -24.93 -0.44 6.69
C ILE A 43 -25.53 -1.67 5.99
N GLY A 44 -24.65 -2.53 5.46
CA GLY A 44 -25.03 -3.77 4.76
C GLY A 44 -24.72 -3.81 3.26
N LEU A 45 -24.45 -2.67 2.61
CA LEU A 45 -24.04 -2.59 1.19
C LEU A 45 -22.55 -2.27 1.00
N GLU A 46 -21.75 -2.38 2.05
CA GLU A 46 -20.30 -2.08 2.05
C GLU A 46 -19.45 -3.20 1.41
N TRP A 47 -20.00 -4.41 1.30
CA TRP A 47 -19.29 -5.61 0.86
C TRP A 47 -18.58 -5.50 -0.50
N PRO A 48 -19.18 -4.90 -1.56
CA PRO A 48 -18.51 -4.78 -2.86
C PRO A 48 -17.20 -3.98 -2.78
N TRP A 49 -17.17 -2.93 -1.96
CA TRP A 49 -16.00 -2.07 -1.79
C TRP A 49 -14.91 -2.74 -0.97
N ILE A 50 -15.29 -3.54 0.02
CA ILE A 50 -14.35 -4.37 0.79
C ILE A 50 -13.74 -5.45 -0.11
N ILE A 51 -14.54 -6.09 -0.97
CA ILE A 51 -14.05 -7.08 -1.94
C ILE A 51 -13.11 -6.42 -2.96
N LEU A 52 -13.47 -5.24 -3.46
CA LEU A 52 -12.59 -4.48 -4.36
C LEU A 52 -11.25 -4.16 -3.66
N ALA A 53 -11.30 -3.65 -2.44
CA ALA A 53 -10.11 -3.38 -1.63
C ALA A 53 -9.27 -4.65 -1.43
N PHE A 54 -9.90 -5.79 -1.16
CA PHE A 54 -9.22 -7.08 -1.02
C PHE A 54 -8.52 -7.51 -2.29
N VAL A 55 -9.23 -7.52 -3.42
CA VAL A 55 -8.70 -7.96 -4.72
C VAL A 55 -7.52 -7.08 -5.12
N VAL A 56 -7.72 -5.77 -5.06
CA VAL A 56 -6.71 -4.80 -5.51
C VAL A 56 -5.49 -4.82 -4.59
N SER A 57 -5.69 -4.81 -3.26
CA SER A 57 -4.60 -4.92 -2.27
C SER A 57 -3.81 -6.23 -2.42
N THR A 58 -4.51 -7.35 -2.64
CA THR A 58 -3.88 -8.67 -2.85
C THR A 58 -3.07 -8.73 -4.14
N ILE A 59 -3.60 -8.20 -5.24
CA ILE A 59 -2.87 -8.12 -6.52
C ILE A 59 -1.60 -7.28 -6.35
N TYR A 60 -1.68 -6.14 -5.66
CA TYR A 60 -0.51 -5.29 -5.41
C TYR A 60 0.51 -5.94 -4.50
N ALA A 61 0.08 -6.62 -3.43
CA ALA A 61 0.95 -7.42 -2.57
C ALA A 61 1.69 -8.52 -3.36
N ILE A 62 1.03 -9.12 -4.34
CA ILE A 62 1.68 -10.09 -5.23
C ILE A 62 2.70 -9.36 -6.12
N LEU A 63 2.30 -8.30 -6.82
CA LEU A 63 3.18 -7.56 -7.74
C LEU A 63 4.47 -7.07 -7.06
N ILE A 64 4.36 -6.48 -5.87
CA ILE A 64 5.55 -6.01 -5.14
C ILE A 64 6.48 -7.17 -4.79
N SER A 65 5.94 -8.32 -4.39
CA SER A 65 6.73 -9.51 -4.12
C SER A 65 7.39 -10.08 -5.38
N GLN A 66 6.72 -10.03 -6.54
CA GLN A 66 7.27 -10.46 -7.83
C GLN A 66 8.50 -9.64 -8.24
N PHE A 67 8.40 -8.31 -8.17
CA PHE A 67 9.51 -7.42 -8.54
C PHE A 67 10.72 -7.53 -7.62
N ARG A 68 10.55 -8.09 -6.42
CA ARG A 68 11.59 -8.28 -5.42
C ARG A 68 12.14 -9.70 -5.35
N ARG A 69 11.75 -10.61 -6.26
CA ARG A 69 12.25 -11.99 -6.31
C ARG A 69 13.78 -12.08 -6.29
N ARG A 70 14.47 -11.20 -7.03
CA ARG A 70 15.95 -11.12 -7.08
C ARG A 70 16.54 -10.70 -5.74
N ASP A 71 16.01 -9.63 -5.14
CA ASP A 71 16.46 -9.15 -3.82
C ASP A 71 16.28 -10.22 -2.74
N ILE A 72 15.15 -10.94 -2.78
CA ILE A 72 14.85 -12.05 -1.87
C ILE A 72 15.86 -13.19 -2.05
N ALA A 73 16.20 -13.55 -3.30
CA ALA A 73 17.21 -14.57 -3.58
C ALA A 73 18.59 -14.18 -3.04
N ILE A 74 19.00 -12.92 -3.21
CA ILE A 74 20.26 -12.39 -2.66
C ILE A 74 20.25 -12.46 -1.13
N LEU A 75 19.16 -12.03 -0.48
CA LEU A 75 19.02 -12.10 0.98
C LEU A 75 19.13 -13.54 1.50
N LYS A 76 18.54 -14.51 0.78
CA LYS A 76 18.70 -15.93 1.09
C LYS A 76 20.14 -16.42 0.96
N CYS A 77 20.91 -15.95 -0.02
CA CYS A 77 22.33 -16.27 -0.16
C CYS A 77 23.17 -15.70 1.00
N VAL A 78 22.74 -14.60 1.61
CA VAL A 78 23.39 -13.98 2.80
C VAL A 78 22.87 -14.61 4.11
N SER A 79 22.25 -15.78 4.05
CA SER A 79 21.76 -16.54 5.22
C SER A 79 20.65 -15.83 6.02
N TRP A 80 19.84 -14.97 5.38
CA TRP A 80 18.65 -14.44 6.05
C TRP A 80 17.57 -15.50 6.22
N GLY A 81 16.95 -15.53 7.40
CA GLY A 81 15.84 -16.43 7.69
C GLY A 81 14.57 -16.06 6.92
N ASN A 82 13.72 -17.05 6.69
CA ASN A 82 12.43 -16.85 6.00
C ASN A 82 11.49 -15.89 6.75
N GLN A 83 11.53 -15.92 8.09
CA GLN A 83 10.76 -15.00 8.94
C GLN A 83 11.28 -13.56 8.84
N ASP A 84 12.59 -13.37 8.78
CA ASP A 84 13.21 -12.04 8.64
C ASP A 84 12.83 -11.39 7.30
N ILE A 85 12.82 -12.19 6.23
CA ILE A 85 12.40 -11.75 4.89
C ILE A 85 10.90 -11.39 4.90
N MET A 86 10.06 -12.16 5.60
CA MET A 86 8.62 -11.88 5.73
C MET A 86 8.37 -10.54 6.41
N ILE A 87 9.02 -10.31 7.55
CA ILE A 87 8.90 -9.05 8.32
C ILE A 87 9.38 -7.87 7.48
N LEU A 88 10.45 -8.06 6.70
CA LEU A 88 10.96 -7.02 5.81
C LEU A 88 9.93 -6.64 4.73
N LEU A 89 9.28 -7.63 4.11
CA LEU A 89 8.26 -7.38 3.08
C LEU A 89 7.01 -6.73 3.68
N ILE A 90 6.50 -7.25 4.79
CA ILE A 90 5.35 -6.65 5.50
C ILE A 90 5.65 -5.20 5.87
N GLY A 91 6.85 -4.93 6.40
CA GLY A 91 7.28 -3.58 6.77
C GLY A 91 7.31 -2.63 5.57
N GLU A 92 7.81 -3.08 4.41
CA GLU A 92 7.76 -2.27 3.19
C GLU A 92 6.32 -1.94 2.77
N VAL A 93 5.43 -2.92 2.71
CA VAL A 93 4.06 -2.66 2.23
C VAL A 93 3.29 -1.78 3.20
N VAL A 94 3.44 -1.99 4.51
CA VAL A 94 2.85 -1.10 5.53
C VAL A 94 3.36 0.33 5.38
N LEU A 95 4.65 0.54 5.10
CA LEU A 95 5.20 1.87 4.89
C LEU A 95 4.68 2.53 3.62
N VAL A 96 4.52 1.78 2.53
CA VAL A 96 3.93 2.29 1.29
C VAL A 96 2.47 2.67 1.51
N ALA A 97 1.70 1.83 2.21
CA ALA A 97 0.31 2.11 2.56
C ALA A 97 0.18 3.36 3.44
N LEU A 98 1.07 3.52 4.43
CA LEU A 98 1.14 4.72 5.27
C LEU A 98 1.57 5.98 4.50
N ALA A 99 2.56 5.86 3.61
CA ALA A 99 2.99 6.99 2.78
C ALA A 99 1.86 7.47 1.86
N ALA A 100 1.13 6.54 1.23
CA ALA A 100 -0.04 6.86 0.42
C ALA A 100 -1.17 7.51 1.24
N PHE A 101 -1.40 7.03 2.46
CA PHE A 101 -2.32 7.68 3.39
C PHE A 101 -1.91 9.14 3.66
N PHE A 102 -0.65 9.41 4.00
CA PHE A 102 -0.20 10.79 4.25
C PHE A 102 -0.33 11.69 3.02
N VAL A 103 -0.09 11.16 1.81
CA VAL A 103 -0.27 11.92 0.57
C VAL A 103 -1.75 12.31 0.37
N VAL A 104 -2.68 11.36 0.51
CA VAL A 104 -4.12 11.65 0.37
C VAL A 104 -4.60 12.59 1.48
N PHE A 105 -4.05 12.46 2.69
CA PHE A 105 -4.41 13.27 3.85
C PHE A 105 -3.99 14.72 3.63
N GLN A 106 -2.75 14.93 3.21
CA GLN A 106 -2.22 16.26 2.88
C GLN A 106 -3.03 16.92 1.76
N LEU A 107 -3.29 16.18 0.66
CA LEU A 107 -4.10 16.69 -0.46
C LEU A 107 -5.51 17.06 -0.01
N SER A 108 -6.13 16.27 0.87
CA SER A 108 -7.48 16.55 1.38
C SER A 108 -7.51 17.84 2.21
N ILE A 109 -6.51 18.06 3.07
CA ILE A 109 -6.40 19.29 3.87
C ILE A 109 -6.13 20.51 2.98
N GLU A 110 -5.23 20.40 2.01
CA GLU A 110 -4.91 21.51 1.11
C GLU A 110 -6.12 21.96 0.29
N VAL A 111 -6.92 21.02 -0.22
CA VAL A 111 -8.16 21.34 -0.95
C VAL A 111 -9.16 22.06 -0.05
N LEU A 112 -9.33 21.60 1.20
CA LEU A 112 -10.21 22.27 2.17
C LEU A 112 -9.70 23.68 2.52
N GLY A 113 -8.40 23.85 2.69
CA GLY A 113 -7.76 25.15 2.94
C GLY A 113 -7.94 26.12 1.78
N LEU A 114 -7.82 25.65 0.54
CA LEU A 114 -8.05 26.46 -0.65
C LEU A 114 -9.50 26.97 -0.74
N ILE A 115 -10.48 26.12 -0.43
CA ILE A 115 -11.90 26.51 -0.42
C ILE A 115 -12.16 27.57 0.65
N ALA A 116 -11.58 27.39 1.85
CA ALA A 116 -11.72 28.36 2.93
C ALA A 116 -11.12 29.74 2.58
N TYR A 117 -10.09 29.79 1.74
CA TYR A 117 -9.42 31.03 1.34
C TYR A 117 -10.07 31.71 0.11
N PHE A 118 -10.36 30.96 -0.95
CA PHE A 118 -10.86 31.50 -2.22
C PHE A 118 -12.40 31.56 -2.31
N GLY A 119 -13.12 30.96 -1.36
CA GLY A 119 -14.58 30.87 -1.36
C GLY A 119 -15.13 29.80 -2.33
N ASP A 120 -16.45 29.82 -2.54
CA ASP A 120 -17.18 28.80 -3.30
C ASP A 120 -17.04 28.97 -4.82
N ILE A 121 -15.84 28.69 -5.33
CA ILE A 121 -15.60 28.59 -6.77
C ILE A 121 -16.04 27.20 -7.24
N ALA A 122 -16.88 27.13 -8.28
CA ALA A 122 -17.43 25.87 -8.81
C ALA A 122 -16.36 24.79 -9.09
N PHE A 123 -15.20 25.20 -9.63
CA PHE A 123 -14.07 24.30 -9.87
C PHE A 123 -13.49 23.68 -8.58
N LEU A 124 -13.40 24.45 -7.49
CA LEU A 124 -12.89 23.95 -6.22
C LEU A 124 -13.88 22.98 -5.56
N LEU A 125 -15.18 23.20 -5.73
CA LEU A 125 -16.24 22.30 -5.27
C LEU A 125 -16.20 20.95 -6.01
N ASP A 126 -15.90 20.94 -7.31
CA ASP A 126 -15.73 19.70 -8.07
C ASP A 126 -14.48 18.92 -7.61
N ILE A 127 -13.37 19.62 -7.36
CA ILE A 127 -12.16 19.01 -6.79
C ILE A 127 -12.43 18.46 -5.38
N GLN A 128 -13.19 19.17 -4.56
CA GLN A 128 -13.58 18.72 -3.23
C GLN A 128 -14.30 17.37 -3.30
N ARG A 129 -15.33 17.29 -4.16
CA ARG A 129 -16.11 16.06 -4.37
C ARG A 129 -15.27 14.93 -4.92
N LEU A 130 -14.23 15.21 -5.71
CA LEU A 130 -13.37 14.19 -6.30
C LEU A 130 -12.25 13.71 -5.37
N ILE A 131 -11.64 14.57 -4.57
CA ILE A 131 -10.43 14.23 -3.80
C ILE A 131 -10.67 14.12 -2.30
N VAL A 132 -11.51 14.98 -1.70
CA VAL A 132 -11.59 15.08 -0.24
C VAL A 132 -12.29 13.86 0.35
N VAL A 133 -11.59 13.17 1.26
CA VAL A 133 -12.11 12.05 2.04
C VAL A 133 -12.13 12.47 3.52
N PRO A 134 -13.21 12.22 4.27
CA PRO A 134 -13.22 12.46 5.71
C PRO A 134 -12.16 11.61 6.42
N VAL A 135 -11.61 12.12 7.52
CA VAL A 135 -10.47 11.46 8.21
C VAL A 135 -10.84 10.08 8.77
N ALA A 136 -12.05 9.93 9.33
CA ALA A 136 -12.50 8.68 9.94
C ALA A 136 -12.53 7.49 8.95
N PRO A 137 -13.24 7.57 7.80
CA PRO A 137 -13.25 6.50 6.81
C PRO A 137 -11.89 6.30 6.13
N MET A 138 -11.04 7.33 6.10
CA MET A 138 -9.69 7.20 5.59
C MET A 138 -8.79 6.34 6.51
N LEU A 139 -9.00 6.43 7.82
CA LEU A 139 -8.27 5.60 8.80
C LEU A 139 -8.79 4.16 8.79
N THR A 140 -10.11 3.94 8.68
CA THR A 140 -10.66 2.59 8.57
C THR A 140 -10.19 1.88 7.30
N THR A 141 -10.12 2.60 6.18
CA THR A 141 -9.57 2.05 4.93
C THR A 141 -8.08 1.73 5.00
N LEU A 142 -7.25 2.52 5.69
CA LEU A 142 -5.86 2.16 5.98
C LEU A 142 -5.77 0.80 6.69
N LEU A 143 -6.49 0.64 7.80
CA LEU A 143 -6.46 -0.60 8.58
C LEU A 143 -6.96 -1.78 7.76
N LEU A 144 -8.06 -1.59 7.03
CA LEU A 144 -8.65 -2.61 6.18
C LEU A 144 -7.68 -3.03 5.06
N VAL A 145 -7.06 -2.09 4.36
CA VAL A 145 -6.08 -2.38 3.30
C VAL A 145 -4.88 -3.16 3.86
N VAL A 146 -4.34 -2.73 5.01
CA VAL A 146 -3.20 -3.39 5.64
C VAL A 146 -3.53 -4.83 6.05
N VAL A 147 -4.72 -5.07 6.60
CA VAL A 147 -5.14 -6.42 7.00
C VAL A 147 -5.39 -7.30 5.76
N LEU A 148 -6.10 -6.78 4.77
CA LEU A 148 -6.46 -7.52 3.56
C LEU A 148 -5.25 -7.86 2.68
N GLN A 149 -4.14 -7.15 2.79
CA GLN A 149 -2.93 -7.44 2.01
C GLN A 149 -2.12 -8.63 2.56
N LEU A 150 -2.26 -8.95 3.85
CA LEU A 150 -1.50 -10.01 4.52
C LEU A 150 -1.61 -11.37 3.82
N PRO A 151 -2.82 -11.86 3.44
CA PRO A 151 -2.93 -13.11 2.69
C PRO A 151 -2.23 -13.06 1.32
N GLY A 152 -2.29 -11.94 0.61
CA GLY A 152 -1.58 -11.75 -0.66
C GLY A 152 -0.06 -11.84 -0.50
N LEU A 153 0.48 -11.20 0.54
CA LEU A 153 1.90 -11.28 0.89
C LEU A 153 2.32 -12.70 1.26
N GLY A 154 1.52 -13.39 2.07
CA GLY A 154 1.80 -14.77 2.48
C GLY A 154 1.86 -15.72 1.29
N LEU A 155 0.89 -15.63 0.36
CA LEU A 155 0.87 -16.45 -0.85
C LEU A 155 2.05 -16.16 -1.78
N ALA A 156 2.39 -14.89 -1.98
CA ALA A 156 3.49 -14.50 -2.83
C ALA A 156 4.84 -14.97 -2.26
N GLN A 157 5.01 -14.86 -0.94
CA GLN A 157 6.20 -15.36 -0.27
C GLN A 157 6.29 -16.88 -0.34
N TYR A 158 5.20 -17.61 -0.09
CA TYR A 158 5.20 -19.08 -0.18
C TYR A 158 5.67 -19.55 -1.56
N ARG A 159 5.24 -18.85 -2.63
CA ARG A 159 5.72 -19.11 -4.00
C ARG A 159 7.19 -18.75 -4.18
N ALA A 160 7.63 -17.57 -3.74
CA ALA A 160 9.03 -17.15 -3.84
C ALA A 160 9.97 -18.04 -3.02
N MET A 161 9.48 -18.66 -1.94
CA MET A 161 10.26 -19.51 -1.07
C MET A 161 10.61 -20.86 -1.69
N LYS A 162 9.73 -21.39 -2.56
CA LYS A 162 9.93 -22.67 -3.24
C LYS A 162 10.95 -22.62 -4.37
N ILE A 163 11.26 -21.45 -4.89
CA ILE A 163 12.22 -21.29 -5.98
C ILE A 163 13.63 -21.26 -5.36
N PRO A 164 14.53 -22.19 -5.75
CA PRO A 164 15.90 -22.18 -5.23
C PRO A 164 16.64 -20.92 -5.72
N PRO A 165 17.51 -20.33 -4.87
CA PRO A 165 18.13 -19.02 -5.14
C PRO A 165 19.00 -19.02 -6.40
N MET A 166 19.60 -20.17 -6.75
CA MET A 166 20.41 -20.32 -7.97
C MET A 166 19.60 -20.22 -9.27
N ARG A 167 18.31 -20.58 -9.26
CA ARG A 167 17.44 -20.42 -10.44
C ARG A 167 17.01 -18.96 -10.61
N ALA A 168 16.67 -18.30 -9.51
CA ALA A 168 16.26 -16.89 -9.51
C ALA A 168 17.36 -15.91 -9.98
N LEU A 169 18.64 -16.30 -9.92
CA LEU A 169 19.77 -15.53 -10.42
C LEU A 169 20.20 -15.87 -11.85
N ARG A 170 19.72 -17.01 -12.38
CA ARG A 170 20.11 -17.52 -13.71
C ARG A 170 19.13 -17.12 -14.82
N GLU A 171 17.88 -16.79 -14.47
CA GLU A 171 16.88 -16.27 -15.41
C GLU A 171 17.20 -14.79 -15.75
N GLU A 172 18.18 -14.59 -16.64
CA GLU A 172 18.34 -13.41 -17.51
C GLU A 172 18.33 -13.88 -18.98
#